data_AF-A0A9P9WJ92-F1
#
_entry.id   AF-A0A9P9WJ92-F1
#
_cell.length_a   1.000
_cell.length_b   1.000
_cell.length_c   1.000
_cell.angle_alpha   90.00
_cell.angle_beta   90.00
_cell.angle_gamma   90.00
#
_symmetry.space_group_name_H-M   'P 1'
#
loop_
_entity.id
_entity.type
_entity.pdbx_description
1 polymer ?
#
loop_
_entity_poly.entity_id
_entity_poly.type
_entity_poly.pdbx_seq_one_letter_code
_entity_poly.pdbx_strand_id
1 'polypeptide(L)'
;MANISSQIIASLGAILLGIVSRKLLQIGSRPADLPPGPPTIPILDNLHLMPDHDVNLQFQKWAQQYGPVYSLMLGTKTMIILSNNRAIKKILDKKSAISNDRMEIYIGQKIASRGLRVLMMGYGQTWRMVRRIMYDYDAAVNPDVSQRDQFAFGAGRRICPGIHVADRSLYLSISRLQWAFDFKRPLDSNGKDVVPDPTQVTQGFLASPPPFKAVITPRDADRAKIIRHDWETAKRNDLDPETLQWKVRQ
;
A
#
# COMPACT_ATOMS: atom_id res chain seq x y z
N MET A 1 -65.07 -15.71 9.14
CA MET A 1 -63.73 -16.20 9.56
C MET A 1 -62.61 -15.84 8.57
N ALA A 2 -62.84 -15.77 7.25
CA ALA A 2 -61.78 -15.48 6.26
C ALA A 2 -61.12 -14.06 6.33
N ASN A 3 -61.82 -13.06 6.88
CA ASN A 3 -61.31 -11.67 6.95
C ASN A 3 -60.31 -11.43 8.09
N ILE A 4 -60.34 -12.29 9.13
CA ILE A 4 -59.45 -12.15 10.29
C ILE A 4 -58.07 -12.71 9.93
N SER A 5 -58.01 -13.81 9.17
CA SER A 5 -56.77 -14.39 8.65
C SER A 5 -56.03 -13.46 7.69
N SER A 6 -56.75 -12.74 6.79
CA SER A 6 -56.12 -11.81 5.85
C SER A 6 -55.54 -10.57 6.53
N GLN A 7 -56.22 -10.03 7.54
CA GLN A 7 -55.72 -8.90 8.33
C GLN A 7 -54.48 -9.28 9.16
N ILE A 8 -54.45 -10.48 9.75
CA ILE A 8 -53.28 -10.98 10.49
C ILE A 8 -52.07 -11.14 9.56
N ILE A 9 -52.27 -11.70 8.35
CA ILE A 9 -51.20 -11.84 7.35
C ILE A 9 -50.67 -10.48 6.89
N ALA A 10 -51.56 -9.51 6.64
CA ALA A 10 -51.15 -8.15 6.26
C ALA A 10 -50.36 -7.44 7.37
N SER A 11 -50.79 -7.61 8.63
CA SER A 11 -50.12 -7.04 9.80
C SER A 11 -48.72 -7.64 10.01
N LEU A 12 -48.59 -8.96 9.91
CA LEU A 12 -47.32 -9.66 9.99
C LEU A 12 -46.39 -9.27 8.83
N GLY A 13 -46.92 -9.11 7.62
CA GLY A 13 -46.18 -8.61 6.46
C GLY A 13 -45.61 -7.21 6.68
N ALA A 14 -46.41 -6.28 7.21
CA ALA A 14 -45.97 -4.92 7.54
C ALA A 14 -44.89 -4.89 8.63
N ILE A 15 -45.03 -5.74 9.66
CA ILE A 15 -44.02 -5.88 10.73
C ILE A 15 -42.70 -6.41 10.15
N LEU A 16 -42.76 -7.45 9.31
CA LEU A 16 -41.58 -8.03 8.66
C LEU A 16 -40.90 -6.99 7.76
N LEU A 17 -41.66 -6.24 6.97
CA LEU A 17 -41.14 -5.16 6.12
C LEU A 17 -40.49 -4.06 6.97
N GLY A 18 -41.08 -3.70 8.11
CA GLY A 18 -40.50 -2.74 9.06
C GLY A 18 -39.18 -3.24 9.66
N ILE A 19 -39.09 -4.52 10.05
CA ILE A 19 -37.87 -5.13 10.58
C ILE A 19 -36.77 -5.20 9.52
N VAL A 20 -37.12 -5.63 8.31
CA VAL A 20 -36.17 -5.70 7.18
C VAL A 20 -35.68 -4.31 6.80
N SER A 21 -36.58 -3.33 6.68
CA SER A 21 -36.22 -1.95 6.38
C SER A 21 -35.32 -1.35 7.47
N ARG A 22 -35.62 -1.59 8.75
CA ARG A 22 -34.76 -1.15 9.85
C ARG A 22 -33.39 -1.81 9.80
N LYS A 23 -33.31 -3.11 9.51
CA LYS A 23 -32.02 -3.80 9.36
C LYS A 23 -31.24 -3.25 8.19
N LEU A 24 -31.87 -3.01 7.04
CA LEU A 24 -31.23 -2.41 5.86
C LEU A 24 -30.70 -1.00 6.15
N LEU A 25 -31.47 -0.18 6.88
CA LEU A 25 -31.04 1.17 7.29
C LEU A 25 -29.89 1.17 8.30
N GLN A 26 -29.70 0.07 9.03
CA GLN A 26 -28.57 -0.10 9.96
C GLN A 26 -27.30 -0.65 9.30
N ILE A 27 -27.38 -1.15 8.06
CA ILE A 27 -26.21 -1.61 7.31
C ILE A 27 -25.31 -0.40 7.01
N GLY A 28 -24.04 -0.48 7.40
CA GLY A 28 -23.06 0.60 7.24
C GLY A 28 -23.09 1.66 8.34
N SER A 29 -23.96 1.51 9.35
CA SER A 29 -23.99 2.41 10.51
C SER A 29 -22.79 2.20 11.43
N ARG A 30 -22.26 3.31 11.97
CA ARG A 30 -21.15 3.28 12.94
C ARG A 30 -21.64 2.75 14.31
N PRO A 31 -21.00 1.71 14.87
CA PRO A 31 -21.21 1.29 16.26
C PRO A 31 -20.95 2.40 17.29
N ALA A 32 -21.71 2.41 18.39
CA ALA A 32 -21.64 3.46 19.40
C ALA A 32 -20.34 3.45 20.24
N ASP A 33 -19.61 2.35 20.24
CA ASP A 33 -18.34 2.15 20.96
C ASP A 33 -17.11 2.65 20.20
N LEU A 34 -17.29 3.13 18.96
CA LEU A 34 -16.19 3.62 18.13
C LEU A 34 -15.95 5.13 18.33
N PRO A 35 -14.71 5.59 18.06
CA PRO A 35 -14.41 7.02 17.99
C PRO A 35 -15.35 7.76 17.03
N PRO A 36 -15.60 9.06 17.26
CA PRO A 36 -16.45 9.87 16.39
C PRO A 36 -15.92 9.91 14.95
N GLY A 37 -16.71 10.42 14.01
CA GLY A 37 -16.29 10.59 12.62
C GLY A 37 -17.43 11.03 11.72
N PRO A 38 -17.20 11.12 10.40
CA PRO A 38 -18.19 11.58 9.43
C PRO A 38 -19.48 10.75 9.45
N PRO A 39 -20.65 11.37 9.22
CA PRO A 39 -21.92 10.65 9.18
C PRO A 39 -21.90 9.58 8.08
N THR A 40 -22.43 8.40 8.41
CA THR A 40 -22.55 7.27 7.49
C THR A 40 -23.93 7.29 6.84
N ILE A 41 -24.00 7.05 5.53
CA ILE A 41 -25.28 6.76 4.87
C ILE A 41 -25.53 5.24 4.85
N PRO A 42 -26.80 4.78 4.91
CA PRO A 42 -27.09 3.36 4.82
C PRO A 42 -26.51 2.75 3.54
N ILE A 43 -26.01 1.51 3.64
CA ILE A 43 -25.46 0.69 2.52
C ILE A 43 -24.11 1.17 1.98
N LEU A 44 -23.92 2.48 1.75
CA LEU A 44 -22.71 3.06 1.17
C LEU A 44 -21.76 3.70 2.20
N ASP A 45 -22.17 3.76 3.48
CA ASP A 45 -21.35 4.16 4.63
C ASP A 45 -20.53 5.45 4.46
N ASN A 46 -19.21 5.46 4.69
CA ASN A 46 -18.34 6.61 4.40
C ASN A 46 -17.65 6.48 3.03
N LEU A 47 -17.91 5.42 2.26
CA LEU A 47 -17.30 5.24 0.94
C LEU A 47 -17.60 6.41 -0.01
N HIS A 48 -18.80 6.99 0.07
CA HIS A 48 -19.19 8.16 -0.71
C HIS A 48 -18.41 9.44 -0.38
N LEU A 49 -17.78 9.50 0.80
CA LEU A 49 -16.95 10.62 1.23
C LEU A 49 -15.47 10.38 0.95
N MET A 50 -15.10 9.23 0.39
CA MET A 50 -13.71 8.97 0.06
C MET A 50 -13.26 9.86 -1.09
N PRO A 51 -12.28 10.72 -0.85
CA PRO A 51 -11.74 11.56 -1.90
C PRO A 51 -10.93 10.70 -2.88
N ASP A 52 -11.04 11.04 -4.15
CA ASP A 52 -10.23 10.50 -5.25
C ASP A 52 -8.83 11.13 -5.31
N HIS A 53 -8.71 12.37 -4.84
CA HIS A 53 -7.46 13.15 -4.80
C HIS A 53 -7.24 13.79 -3.43
N ASP A 54 -5.98 14.10 -3.10
CA ASP A 54 -5.61 14.82 -1.86
C ASP A 54 -6.17 14.22 -0.56
N VAL A 55 -6.18 12.88 -0.48
CA VAL A 55 -6.72 12.10 0.66
C VAL A 55 -6.18 12.61 2.00
N ASN A 56 -4.90 12.97 2.06
CA ASN A 56 -4.25 13.47 3.26
C ASN A 56 -4.86 14.79 3.75
N LEU A 57 -5.23 15.72 2.85
CA LEU A 57 -5.85 16.98 3.21
C LEU A 57 -7.25 16.76 3.77
N GLN A 58 -8.02 15.86 3.16
CA GLN A 58 -9.34 15.52 3.66
C GLN A 58 -9.27 14.87 5.04
N PHE A 59 -8.31 13.96 5.25
CA PHE A 59 -8.10 13.31 6.54
C PHE A 59 -7.65 14.30 7.62
N GLN A 60 -6.89 15.32 7.24
CA GLN A 60 -6.51 16.41 8.13
C GLN A 60 -7.71 17.28 8.52
N LYS A 61 -8.61 17.61 7.59
CA LYS A 61 -9.85 18.33 7.88
C LYS A 61 -10.72 17.56 8.88
N TRP A 62 -10.89 16.26 8.68
CA TRP A 62 -11.61 15.41 9.63
C TRP A 62 -10.89 15.27 10.97
N ALA A 63 -9.56 15.26 11.00
CA ALA A 63 -8.82 15.27 12.25
C ALA A 63 -9.06 16.56 13.06
N GLN A 64 -9.18 17.70 12.37
CA GLN A 64 -9.52 18.97 13.00
C GLN A 64 -10.98 18.97 13.52
N GLN A 65 -11.90 18.36 12.78
CA GLN A 65 -13.33 18.35 13.12
C GLN A 65 -13.70 17.33 14.21
N TYR A 66 -13.18 16.11 14.12
CA TYR A 66 -13.56 14.97 14.99
C TYR A 66 -12.49 14.65 16.04
N GLY A 67 -11.32 15.28 15.94
CA GLY A 67 -10.20 15.10 16.86
C GLY A 67 -9.12 14.14 16.34
N PRO A 68 -8.07 13.90 17.14
CA PRO A 68 -6.86 13.20 16.72
C PRO A 68 -7.04 11.70 16.47
N VAL A 69 -8.18 11.12 16.87
CA VAL A 69 -8.55 9.72 16.64
C VAL A 69 -10.02 9.67 16.26
N TYR A 70 -10.32 9.19 15.07
CA TYR A 70 -11.68 9.11 14.53
C TYR A 70 -11.87 7.85 13.68
N SER A 71 -13.12 7.49 13.36
CA SER A 71 -13.45 6.27 12.63
C SER A 71 -14.17 6.51 11.31
N LEU A 72 -13.85 5.68 10.31
CA LEU A 72 -14.47 5.64 8.99
C LEU A 72 -15.00 4.23 8.73
N MET A 73 -16.26 4.11 8.35
CA MET A 73 -16.87 2.85 7.93
C MET A 73 -16.69 2.70 6.42
N LEU A 74 -16.12 1.58 5.97
CA LEU A 74 -15.84 1.27 4.56
C LEU A 74 -16.37 -0.13 4.25
N GLY A 75 -17.61 -0.21 3.78
CA GLY A 75 -18.37 -1.44 3.59
C GLY A 75 -18.45 -2.27 4.88
N THR A 76 -17.82 -3.44 4.83
CA THR A 76 -17.74 -4.37 5.97
C THR A 76 -16.54 -4.13 6.88
N LYS A 77 -15.74 -3.09 6.61
CA LYS A 77 -14.49 -2.81 7.31
C LYS A 77 -14.60 -1.49 8.07
N THR A 78 -14.06 -1.51 9.29
CA THR A 78 -13.90 -0.32 10.13
C THR A 78 -12.46 0.16 10.02
N MET A 79 -12.27 1.41 9.65
CA MET A 79 -10.96 2.07 9.61
C MET A 79 -10.87 3.09 10.75
N ILE A 80 -9.83 2.99 11.58
CA ILE A 80 -9.52 3.96 12.63
C ILE A 80 -8.35 4.81 12.17
N ILE A 81 -8.55 6.12 12.08
CA ILE A 81 -7.52 7.08 11.68
C ILE A 81 -6.84 7.64 12.92
N LEU A 82 -5.50 7.66 12.91
CA LEU A 82 -4.65 8.23 13.97
C LEU A 82 -3.90 9.42 13.41
N SER A 83 -4.23 10.64 13.85
CA SER A 83 -3.71 11.87 13.24
C SER A 83 -2.65 12.59 14.09
N ASN A 84 -2.28 12.07 15.27
CA ASN A 84 -1.24 12.69 16.11
C ASN A 84 -0.14 11.71 16.57
N ASN A 85 1.06 12.25 16.78
CA ASN A 85 2.24 11.46 17.17
C ASN A 85 2.05 10.71 18.49
N ARG A 86 1.27 11.27 19.43
CA ARG A 86 1.02 10.63 20.73
C ARG A 86 0.16 9.38 20.60
N ALA A 87 -0.92 9.41 19.81
CA ALA A 87 -1.77 8.23 19.57
C ALA A 87 -1.01 7.19 18.76
N ILE A 88 -0.30 7.62 17.71
CA ILE A 88 0.56 6.77 16.87
C ILE A 88 1.57 6.02 17.74
N LYS A 89 2.38 6.72 18.54
CA LYS A 89 3.39 6.09 19.42
C LYS A 89 2.76 5.16 20.46
N LYS A 90 1.61 5.53 21.02
CA LYS A 90 0.93 4.72 22.05
C LYS A 90 0.32 3.44 21.46
N ILE A 91 -0.24 3.49 20.25
CA ILE A 91 -0.98 2.38 19.64
C ILE A 91 -0.07 1.53 18.76
N LEU A 92 0.65 2.14 17.81
CA LEU A 92 1.44 1.42 16.82
C LEU A 92 2.79 0.96 17.36
N ASP A 93 3.45 1.72 18.26
CA ASP A 93 4.72 1.28 18.85
C ASP A 93 4.49 0.48 20.14
N LYS A 94 3.96 1.15 21.18
CA LYS A 94 3.84 0.55 22.53
C LYS A 94 2.89 -0.64 22.57
N LYS A 95 1.83 -0.64 21.75
CA LYS A 95 0.85 -1.73 21.65
C LYS A 95 0.99 -2.55 20.36
N SER A 96 2.16 -2.52 19.73
CA SER A 96 2.46 -3.22 18.47
C SER A 96 2.13 -4.71 18.44
N ALA A 97 2.08 -5.38 19.60
CA ALA A 97 1.71 -6.80 19.69
C ALA A 97 0.26 -7.08 19.31
N ILE A 98 -0.65 -6.13 19.49
CA ILE A 98 -2.09 -6.29 19.25
C ILE A 98 -2.63 -5.45 18.10
N SER A 99 -1.96 -4.33 17.77
CA SER A 99 -2.42 -3.37 16.76
C SER A 99 -1.81 -3.59 15.37
N ASN A 100 -0.71 -4.35 15.27
CA ASN A 100 0.06 -4.48 14.04
C ASN A 100 -0.07 -5.88 13.41
N ASP A 101 -1.28 -6.44 13.34
CA ASP A 101 -1.53 -7.66 12.55
C ASP A 101 -2.12 -7.35 11.16
N ARG A 102 -1.70 -8.09 10.12
CA ARG A 102 -2.05 -7.77 8.72
C ARG A 102 -3.56 -7.98 8.55
N MET A 103 -4.23 -7.04 7.92
CA MET A 103 -5.61 -7.28 7.48
C MET A 103 -5.62 -8.47 6.52
N GLU A 104 -6.60 -9.36 6.66
CA GLU A 104 -6.72 -10.52 5.77
C GLU A 104 -7.09 -10.06 4.36
N ILE A 105 -6.10 -10.12 3.45
CA ILE A 105 -6.32 -9.90 2.02
C ILE A 105 -6.64 -11.26 1.40
N TYR A 106 -7.90 -11.69 1.52
CA TYR A 106 -8.35 -13.05 1.19
C TYR A 106 -7.90 -13.53 -0.21
N ILE A 107 -8.10 -12.70 -1.24
CA ILE A 107 -7.74 -13.06 -2.62
C ILE A 107 -6.22 -13.23 -2.76
N GLY A 108 -5.43 -12.24 -2.32
CA GLY A 108 -3.97 -12.28 -2.48
C GLY A 108 -3.28 -13.32 -1.59
N GLN A 109 -3.73 -13.44 -0.34
CA GLN A 109 -3.11 -14.32 0.66
C GLN A 109 -3.64 -15.74 0.58
N LYS A 110 -4.95 -15.95 0.55
CA LYS A 110 -5.54 -17.30 0.69
C LYS A 110 -5.72 -17.98 -0.66
N ILE A 111 -6.25 -17.28 -1.65
CA ILE A 111 -6.48 -17.85 -3.00
C ILE A 111 -5.18 -17.91 -3.80
N ALA A 112 -4.55 -16.76 -4.05
CA ALA A 112 -3.45 -16.66 -5.02
C ALA A 112 -2.13 -17.26 -4.55
N SER A 113 -1.96 -17.48 -3.24
CA SER A 113 -0.69 -17.96 -2.68
C SER A 113 -0.83 -19.07 -1.64
N ARG A 114 -2.06 -19.59 -1.44
CA ARG A 114 -2.34 -20.66 -0.46
C ARG A 114 -1.78 -20.37 0.94
N GLY A 115 -1.74 -19.09 1.33
CA GLY A 115 -1.24 -18.63 2.62
C GLY A 115 0.27 -18.38 2.69
N LEU A 116 1.01 -18.46 1.59
CA LEU A 116 2.48 -18.40 1.60
C LEU A 116 3.08 -17.02 1.28
N ARG A 117 2.27 -16.02 0.88
CA ARG A 117 2.78 -14.65 0.66
C ARG A 117 3.11 -13.98 1.98
N VAL A 118 4.39 -13.98 2.33
CA VAL A 118 4.94 -13.32 3.54
C VAL A 118 4.46 -11.88 3.72
N LEU A 119 4.29 -11.11 2.64
CA LEU A 119 3.83 -9.72 2.70
C LEU A 119 2.41 -9.55 3.26
N MET A 120 1.53 -10.50 2.98
CA MET A 120 0.11 -10.49 3.39
C MET A 120 -0.17 -11.47 4.53
N MET A 121 0.84 -12.21 4.98
CA MET A 121 0.72 -13.20 6.04
C MET A 121 0.49 -12.52 7.40
N GLY A 122 -0.55 -12.98 8.10
CA GLY A 122 -0.83 -12.59 9.48
C GLY A 122 0.26 -13.05 10.44
N TYR A 123 0.36 -12.39 11.58
CA TYR A 123 1.34 -12.69 12.62
C TYR A 123 1.06 -14.08 13.23
N GLY A 124 2.03 -14.99 13.14
CA GLY A 124 1.90 -16.36 13.62
C GLY A 124 3.25 -17.07 13.69
N GLN A 125 3.24 -18.37 14.03
CA GLN A 125 4.47 -19.18 14.08
C GLN A 125 5.20 -19.21 12.73
N THR A 126 4.46 -19.42 11.63
CA THR A 126 4.99 -19.42 10.26
C THR A 126 5.62 -18.08 9.90
N TRP A 127 4.92 -16.98 10.17
CA TRP A 127 5.47 -15.64 9.92
C TRP A 127 6.73 -15.38 10.75
N ARG A 128 6.78 -15.81 12.02
CA ARG A 128 7.96 -15.67 12.88
C ARG A 128 9.15 -16.49 12.37
N MET A 129 8.90 -17.70 11.88
CA MET A 129 9.92 -18.55 11.25
C MET A 129 10.47 -17.86 9.99
N VAL A 130 9.59 -17.45 9.07
CA VAL A 130 10.02 -16.81 7.81
C VAL A 130 10.73 -15.48 8.08
N ARG A 131 10.23 -14.67 9.01
CA ARG A 131 10.91 -13.44 9.44
C ARG A 131 12.30 -13.71 10.02
N ARG A 132 12.47 -14.78 10.83
CA ARG A 132 13.78 -15.15 11.39
C ARG A 132 14.78 -15.51 10.30
N ILE A 133 14.32 -16.18 9.24
CA ILE A 133 15.14 -16.49 8.06
C ILE A 133 15.51 -15.22 7.28
N MET A 134 14.66 -14.20 7.31
CA MET A 134 14.80 -12.98 6.53
C MET A 134 15.50 -11.81 7.26
N TYR A 135 15.79 -11.95 8.56
CA TYR A 135 16.33 -10.88 9.40
C TYR A 135 17.86 -10.93 9.50
N ASP A 136 18.56 -10.09 8.71
CA ASP A 136 19.96 -9.70 8.96
C ASP A 136 19.99 -8.22 9.40
N TYR A 137 19.64 -8.09 10.68
CA TYR A 137 19.50 -7.00 11.66
C TYR A 137 19.80 -5.50 11.38
N ASP A 138 20.84 -5.05 10.66
CA ASP A 138 21.46 -3.77 11.08
C ASP A 138 20.77 -2.44 10.68
N ALA A 139 20.12 -2.31 9.52
CA ALA A 139 19.58 -1.01 9.09
C ALA A 139 18.21 -0.63 9.70
N ALA A 140 17.53 -1.59 10.34
CA ALA A 140 16.08 -1.50 10.61
C ALA A 140 15.68 -1.37 12.08
N VAL A 141 16.60 -1.72 12.99
CA VAL A 141 16.33 -1.83 14.43
C VAL A 141 16.98 -0.70 15.20
N ASN A 142 17.55 0.30 14.51
CA ASN A 142 18.19 1.44 15.16
C ASN A 142 17.17 2.13 16.11
N PRO A 143 17.46 2.18 17.42
CA PRO A 143 16.59 2.81 18.41
C PRO A 143 16.45 4.32 18.15
N ASP A 144 17.45 4.93 17.52
CA ASP A 144 17.37 6.30 17.03
C ASP A 144 16.62 6.33 15.68
N VAL A 145 15.51 7.07 15.66
CA VAL A 145 14.65 7.21 14.48
C VAL A 145 15.34 8.03 13.38
N SER A 146 16.27 8.92 13.75
CA SER A 146 17.00 9.78 12.81
C SER A 146 18.07 9.02 12.01
N GLN A 147 18.50 7.87 12.52
CA GLN A 147 19.54 7.02 11.94
C GLN A 147 18.96 5.80 11.21
N ARG A 148 17.75 5.94 10.66
CA ARG A 148 17.07 4.91 9.87
C ARG A 148 17.06 5.33 8.41
N ASP A 149 17.72 4.55 7.56
CA ASP A 149 17.99 4.96 6.19
C ASP A 149 16.76 4.90 5.27
N GLN A 150 15.78 4.03 5.53
CA GLN A 150 14.65 3.85 4.62
C GLN A 150 13.32 3.43 5.27
N PHE A 151 12.39 4.39 5.41
CA PHE A 151 11.01 4.13 5.85
C PHE A 151 10.12 3.49 4.77
N ALA A 152 10.56 3.48 3.50
CA ALA A 152 9.79 2.93 2.38
C ALA A 152 9.49 1.43 2.54
N PHE A 153 10.30 0.73 3.33
CA PHE A 153 10.10 -0.68 3.67
C PHE A 153 9.33 -0.88 4.97
N GLY A 154 8.78 0.17 5.60
CA GLY A 154 8.05 0.08 6.86
C GLY A 154 8.95 0.07 8.10
N ALA A 155 8.35 -0.01 9.29
CA ALA A 155 9.05 0.12 10.55
C ALA A 155 8.65 -0.95 11.58
N GLY A 156 9.56 -1.26 12.52
CA GLY A 156 9.30 -2.15 13.65
C GLY A 156 8.82 -3.55 13.23
N ARG A 157 7.73 -4.05 13.83
CA ARG A 157 7.14 -5.35 13.47
C ARG A 157 6.56 -5.39 12.05
N ARG A 158 6.46 -4.25 11.34
CA ARG A 158 5.88 -4.16 10.00
C ARG A 158 6.88 -3.95 8.87
N ILE A 159 8.18 -4.01 9.17
CA ILE A 159 9.21 -3.89 8.15
C ILE A 159 9.09 -4.99 7.08
N CYS A 160 9.39 -4.62 5.84
CA CYS A 160 9.47 -5.49 4.69
C CYS A 160 10.57 -6.51 4.97
N PRO A 161 10.23 -7.80 5.07
CA PRO A 161 11.24 -8.80 5.29
C PRO A 161 12.10 -9.02 4.03
N GLY A 162 11.69 -8.50 2.87
CA GLY A 162 12.48 -8.47 1.65
C GLY A 162 13.43 -7.28 1.52
N ILE A 163 13.59 -6.43 2.55
CA ILE A 163 14.42 -5.21 2.46
C ILE A 163 15.83 -5.51 1.97
N HIS A 164 16.50 -6.53 2.51
CA HIS A 164 17.89 -6.84 2.12
C HIS A 164 18.01 -7.33 0.68
N VAL A 165 17.03 -8.09 0.20
CA VAL A 165 17.00 -8.55 -1.20
C VAL A 165 16.76 -7.37 -2.12
N ALA A 166 15.78 -6.53 -1.79
CA ALA A 166 15.46 -5.34 -2.58
C ALA A 166 16.64 -4.35 -2.58
N ASP A 167 17.24 -4.08 -1.43
CA ASP A 167 18.35 -3.14 -1.26
C ASP A 167 19.59 -3.61 -2.02
N ARG A 168 20.00 -4.88 -1.87
CA ARG A 168 21.12 -5.46 -2.64
C ARG A 168 20.82 -5.49 -4.14
N SER A 169 19.58 -5.80 -4.53
CA SER A 169 19.20 -5.82 -5.95
C SER A 169 19.19 -4.42 -6.57
N LEU A 170 18.69 -3.42 -5.83
CA LEU A 170 18.72 -2.01 -6.23
C LEU A 170 20.14 -1.51 -6.31
N TYR A 171 20.97 -1.80 -5.31
CA TYR A 171 22.39 -1.46 -5.31
C TYR A 171 23.09 -2.01 -6.56
N LEU A 172 22.94 -3.31 -6.85
CA LEU A 172 23.53 -3.91 -8.05
C LEU A 172 22.98 -3.30 -9.34
N SER A 173 21.68 -3.02 -9.40
CA SER A 173 21.05 -2.41 -10.57
C SER A 173 21.56 -0.99 -10.80
N ILE A 174 21.63 -0.17 -9.74
CA ILE A 174 22.14 1.19 -9.78
C ILE A 174 23.63 1.18 -10.14
N SER A 175 24.44 0.31 -9.55
CA SER A 175 25.86 0.18 -9.88
C SER A 175 26.07 -0.23 -11.34
N ARG A 176 25.25 -1.13 -11.89
CA ARG A 176 25.30 -1.50 -13.32
C ARG A 176 24.87 -0.36 -14.22
N LEU A 177 23.81 0.36 -13.87
CA LEU A 177 23.36 1.55 -14.59
C LEU A 177 24.43 2.64 -14.56
N GLN A 178 25.02 2.91 -13.40
CA GLN A 178 26.11 3.86 -13.25
C GLN A 178 27.37 3.39 -13.94
N TRP A 179 27.65 2.10 -14.07
CA TRP A 179 28.77 1.61 -14.87
C TRP A 179 28.53 1.88 -16.37
N ALA A 180 27.31 1.66 -16.85
CA ALA A 180 26.93 1.75 -18.26
C ALA A 180 26.68 3.18 -18.77
N PHE A 181 26.08 4.05 -17.95
CA PHE A 181 25.53 5.33 -18.37
C PHE A 181 26.02 6.49 -17.49
N ASP A 182 26.10 7.66 -18.11
CA ASP A 182 26.18 8.94 -17.43
C ASP A 182 24.79 9.59 -17.38
N PHE A 183 24.44 10.06 -16.19
CA PHE A 183 23.17 10.72 -15.91
C PHE A 183 23.44 12.21 -15.72
N LYS A 184 22.90 13.03 -16.60
CA LYS A 184 23.01 14.50 -16.55
C LYS A 184 21.64 15.15 -16.46
N ARG A 185 21.60 16.31 -15.82
CA ARG A 185 20.40 17.14 -15.76
C ARG A 185 20.18 17.78 -17.14
N PRO A 186 18.92 17.93 -17.58
CA PRO A 186 18.65 18.71 -18.77
C PRO A 186 18.89 20.20 -18.48
N LEU A 187 19.37 20.93 -19.49
CA LEU A 187 19.58 22.37 -19.42
C LEU A 187 18.30 23.12 -19.83
N ASP A 188 18.02 24.25 -19.19
CA ASP A 188 16.98 25.19 -19.60
C ASP A 188 17.43 26.05 -20.80
N SER A 189 16.57 26.95 -21.26
CA SER A 189 16.87 27.88 -22.36
C SER A 189 18.06 28.81 -22.07
N ASN A 190 18.46 28.94 -20.81
CA ASN A 190 19.56 29.79 -20.33
C ASN A 190 20.82 28.96 -20.00
N GLY A 191 20.83 27.67 -20.31
CA GLY A 191 21.97 26.78 -20.07
C GLY A 191 22.13 26.35 -18.61
N LYS A 192 21.12 26.52 -17.75
CA LYS A 192 21.15 26.11 -16.34
C LYS A 192 20.47 24.77 -16.13
N ASP A 193 21.00 23.97 -15.20
CA ASP A 193 20.41 22.69 -14.80
C ASP A 193 18.96 22.85 -14.32
N VAL A 194 18.06 22.09 -14.92
CA VAL A 194 16.69 21.92 -14.44
C VAL A 194 16.68 20.87 -13.34
N VAL A 195 16.34 21.28 -12.12
CA VAL A 195 16.27 20.41 -10.93
C VAL A 195 14.81 20.01 -10.68
N PRO A 196 14.48 18.71 -10.67
CA PRO A 196 13.15 18.27 -10.27
C PRO A 196 12.86 18.69 -8.81
N ASP A 197 11.67 19.20 -8.56
CA ASP A 197 11.23 19.56 -7.21
C ASP A 197 11.03 18.29 -6.37
N PRO A 198 11.82 18.09 -5.29
CA PRO A 198 11.73 16.88 -4.46
C PRO A 198 10.43 16.79 -3.66
N THR A 199 9.68 17.90 -3.54
CA THR A 199 8.39 17.92 -2.84
C THR A 199 7.23 17.50 -3.72
N GLN A 200 7.43 17.50 -5.05
CA GLN A 200 6.43 17.04 -5.99
C GLN A 200 6.49 15.52 -6.13
N VAL A 201 5.46 14.86 -5.63
CA VAL A 201 5.31 13.40 -5.70
C VAL A 201 3.88 13.04 -6.13
N THR A 202 3.75 11.93 -6.82
CA THR A 202 2.45 11.34 -7.19
C THR A 202 1.70 10.90 -5.93
N GLN A 203 0.38 11.11 -5.93
CA GLN A 203 -0.50 10.58 -4.89
C GLN A 203 -0.76 9.09 -5.15
N GLY A 204 -0.59 8.22 -4.14
CA GLY A 204 -0.82 6.78 -4.28
C GLY A 204 -0.20 5.94 -3.17
N PHE A 205 -0.36 4.62 -3.26
CA PHE A 205 0.21 3.66 -2.29
C PHE A 205 1.75 3.73 -2.20
N LEU A 206 2.41 4.14 -3.28
CA LEU A 206 3.82 4.51 -3.32
C LEU A 206 3.93 5.93 -3.87
N ALA A 207 4.50 6.86 -3.10
CA ALA A 207 4.88 8.17 -3.59
C ALA A 207 6.08 8.02 -4.54
N SER A 208 5.98 8.59 -5.74
CA SER A 208 7.04 8.59 -6.74
C SER A 208 7.16 9.99 -7.34
N PRO A 209 8.33 10.40 -7.84
CA PRO A 209 8.43 11.66 -8.55
C PRO A 209 7.53 11.64 -9.80
N PRO A 210 6.88 12.77 -10.17
CA PRO A 210 6.20 12.87 -11.46
C PRO A 210 7.21 12.72 -12.60
N PRO A 211 6.77 12.38 -13.83
CA PRO A 211 7.66 12.28 -14.97
C PRO A 211 8.50 13.55 -15.15
N PHE A 212 9.82 13.40 -15.17
CA PHE A 212 10.78 14.50 -15.35
C PHE A 212 11.78 14.15 -16.46
N LYS A 213 12.34 15.18 -17.09
CA LYS A 213 13.34 15.01 -18.15
C LYS A 213 14.70 14.67 -17.54
N ALA A 214 15.42 13.74 -18.17
CA ALA A 214 16.80 13.39 -17.82
C ALA A 214 17.60 13.14 -19.11
N VAL A 215 18.90 13.46 -19.08
CA VAL A 215 19.83 13.14 -20.16
C VAL A 215 20.64 11.91 -19.74
N ILE A 216 20.41 10.79 -20.42
CA ILE A 216 21.07 9.52 -20.14
C ILE A 216 21.86 9.13 -21.37
N THR A 217 23.18 9.09 -21.26
CA THR A 217 24.09 8.76 -22.37
C THR A 217 24.99 7.59 -21.99
N PRO A 218 25.34 6.68 -22.90
CA PRO A 218 26.38 5.69 -22.63
C PRO A 218 27.67 6.41 -22.21
N ARG A 219 28.34 5.89 -21.17
CA ARG A 219 29.56 6.52 -20.65
C ARG A 219 30.70 6.54 -21.69
N ASP A 220 30.80 5.49 -22.48
CA ASP A 220 31.77 5.36 -23.56
C ASP A 220 31.31 4.34 -24.61
N ALA A 221 31.99 4.38 -25.76
CA ALA A 221 31.66 3.52 -26.89
C ALA A 221 31.94 2.03 -26.62
N ASP A 222 32.92 1.69 -25.79
CA ASP A 222 33.31 0.30 -25.55
C ASP A 222 32.33 -0.39 -24.60
N ARG A 223 31.92 0.27 -23.52
CA ARG A 223 30.83 -0.21 -22.65
C ARG A 223 29.52 -0.37 -23.44
N ALA A 224 29.22 0.58 -24.34
CA ALA A 224 28.06 0.47 -25.20
C ALA A 224 28.12 -0.75 -26.15
N LYS A 225 29.31 -1.11 -26.67
CA LYS A 225 29.48 -2.32 -27.49
C LYS A 225 29.21 -3.58 -26.67
N ILE A 226 29.72 -3.66 -25.44
CA ILE A 226 29.51 -4.82 -24.54
C ILE A 226 28.01 -5.04 -24.33
N ILE A 227 27.28 -3.98 -23.95
CA ILE A 227 25.84 -4.08 -23.67
C ILE A 227 25.05 -4.53 -24.92
N ARG A 228 25.37 -3.97 -26.09
CA ARG A 228 24.73 -4.37 -27.35
C ARG A 228 25.07 -5.82 -27.72
N HIS A 229 26.31 -6.24 -27.51
CA HIS A 229 26.74 -7.62 -27.76
C HIS A 229 25.99 -8.62 -26.86
N ASP A 230 25.87 -8.31 -25.56
CA ASP A 230 25.12 -9.14 -24.62
C ASP A 230 23.64 -9.21 -25.00
N TRP A 231 23.04 -8.09 -25.42
CA TRP A 231 21.67 -8.05 -25.91
C TRP A 231 21.45 -8.93 -27.15
N GLU A 232 22.31 -8.82 -28.17
CA GLU A 232 22.20 -9.65 -29.38
C GLU A 232 22.45 -11.14 -29.07
N THR A 233 23.28 -11.44 -28.07
CA THR A 233 23.50 -12.81 -27.60
C THR A 233 22.25 -13.36 -26.90
N ALA A 234 21.65 -12.59 -25.99
CA ALA A 234 20.40 -12.96 -25.33
C ALA A 234 19.26 -13.15 -26.33
N LYS A 235 19.14 -12.24 -27.32
CA LYS A 235 18.12 -12.32 -28.38
C LYS A 235 18.19 -13.62 -29.18
N ARG A 236 19.40 -14.11 -29.47
CA ARG A 236 19.59 -15.37 -30.22
C ARG A 236 19.35 -16.59 -29.33
N ASN A 237 19.96 -16.59 -28.15
CA ASN A 237 20.06 -17.80 -27.32
C ASN A 237 18.82 -17.98 -26.45
N ASP A 238 18.35 -16.91 -25.83
CA ASP A 238 17.43 -16.97 -24.70
C ASP A 238 16.02 -16.48 -25.02
N LEU A 239 15.85 -15.64 -26.05
CA LEU A 239 14.57 -15.04 -26.40
C LEU A 239 13.94 -15.66 -27.66
N ASP A 240 12.61 -15.75 -27.65
CA ASP A 240 11.81 -16.09 -28.82
C ASP A 240 11.92 -14.98 -29.89
N PRO A 241 12.16 -15.32 -31.17
CA PRO A 241 12.48 -14.34 -32.20
C PRO A 241 11.33 -13.42 -32.61
N GLU A 242 10.07 -13.83 -32.39
CA GLU A 242 8.90 -13.02 -32.76
C GLU A 242 8.41 -12.17 -31.59
N THR A 243 8.34 -12.76 -30.39
CA THR A 243 7.78 -12.11 -29.20
C THR A 243 8.82 -11.41 -28.33
N LEU A 244 10.11 -11.72 -28.52
CA LEU A 244 11.22 -11.30 -27.67
C LEU A 244 11.03 -11.65 -26.17
N GLN A 245 10.22 -12.66 -25.88
CA GLN A 245 10.04 -13.21 -24.54
C GLN A 245 11.03 -14.33 -24.26
N TRP A 246 11.29 -14.60 -22.98
CA TRP A 246 12.15 -15.71 -22.57
C TRP A 246 11.61 -17.04 -23.08
N LYS A 247 12.46 -17.83 -23.72
CA LYS A 247 12.16 -19.21 -24.08
C LYS A 247 11.89 -19.99 -22.79
N VAL A 248 10.68 -20.51 -22.65
CA VAL A 248 10.36 -21.43 -21.56
C VAL A 248 11.08 -22.74 -21.88
N ARG A 249 12.08 -23.12 -21.06
CA ARG A 249 12.70 -24.45 -21.17
C ARG A 249 11.57 -25.49 -21.03
N GLN A 250 11.36 -26.27 -22.09
CA GLN A 250 10.58 -27.51 -22.02
C GLN A 250 11.37 -28.58 -21.27
#